data_AF-A0A3B9CXG8-F1
#
_entry.id   AF-A0A3B9CXG8-F1
#
_cell.length_a   1.000
_cell.length_b   1.000
_cell.length_c   1.000
_cell.angle_alpha   90.00
_cell.angle_beta   90.00
_cell.angle_gamma   90.00
#
_symmetry.space_group_name_H-M   'P 1'
#
loop_
_entity.id
_entity.type
_entity.pdbx_description
1 polymer ?
#
loop_
_entity_poly.entity_id
_entity_poly.type
_entity_poly.pdbx_seq_one_letter_code
_entity_poly.pdbx_strand_id
1 'polypeptide(L)'
;WLAHLVGDAHQPCHAGSLYAAKLFPKGDRGANLIPVGDDSNLHAYWDSQLGGRYNALSISGFAGRVRNTREWQLASKAVTRQDALSPSTWLRESRELGQRYVYTQQVIDAVEAARRSGVKTVESLRLTADYQQDAERISLGRAAIAAHRLAAILKSDLVPGISVRQ
;
A
#
# COMPACT_ATOMS: atom_id res chain seq x y z
N TRP A 1 -7.43 13.50 -9.54
CA TRP A 1 -6.01 13.40 -9.13
C TRP A 1 -5.85 13.23 -7.61
N LEU A 2 -6.47 14.06 -6.75
CA LEU A 2 -6.29 13.97 -5.28
C LEU A 2 -6.63 12.58 -4.70
N ALA A 3 -7.83 12.05 -4.99
CA ALA A 3 -8.24 10.73 -4.48
C ALA A 3 -7.27 9.60 -4.89
N HIS A 4 -6.71 9.70 -6.10
CA HIS A 4 -5.71 8.75 -6.60
C HIS A 4 -4.40 8.86 -5.81
N LEU A 5 -3.85 10.08 -5.64
CA LEU A 5 -2.62 10.28 -4.87
C LEU A 5 -2.75 9.88 -3.39
N VAL A 6 -3.92 10.11 -2.78
CA VAL A 6 -4.19 9.63 -1.41
C VAL A 6 -4.18 8.10 -1.39
N GLY A 7 -4.78 7.44 -2.38
CA GLY A 7 -4.71 5.98 -2.52
C GLY A 7 -3.27 5.48 -2.63
N ASP A 8 -2.51 6.01 -3.60
CA ASP A 8 -1.12 5.63 -3.86
C ASP A 8 -0.22 5.84 -2.63
N ALA A 9 -0.36 6.96 -1.92
CA ALA A 9 0.43 7.22 -0.72
C ALA A 9 0.21 6.19 0.40
N HIS A 10 -0.91 5.45 0.36
CA HIS A 10 -1.23 4.40 1.32
C HIS A 10 -0.82 2.99 0.87
N GLN A 11 -0.39 2.83 -0.39
CA GLN A 11 0.13 1.57 -0.94
C GLN A 11 1.60 1.40 -0.50
N PRO A 12 1.95 0.37 0.29
CA PRO A 12 3.31 0.17 0.83
C PRO A 12 4.45 0.22 -0.21
N CYS A 13 4.26 -0.36 -1.40
CA CYS A 13 5.25 -0.38 -2.48
C CYS A 13 5.49 1.01 -3.13
N HIS A 14 4.60 1.98 -2.94
CA HIS A 14 4.77 3.34 -3.43
C HIS A 14 5.64 4.22 -2.50
N ALA A 15 6.03 3.71 -1.33
CA ALA A 15 6.75 4.45 -0.30
C ALA A 15 8.23 4.10 -0.15
N GLY A 16 8.82 3.40 -1.12
CA GLY A 16 10.25 3.09 -1.09
C GLY A 16 10.74 2.20 -2.23
N SER A 17 12.00 1.80 -2.13
CA SER A 17 12.61 0.80 -3.02
C SER A 17 13.71 0.05 -2.27
N LEU A 18 13.85 -1.24 -2.57
CA LEU A 18 14.94 -2.07 -2.06
C LEU A 18 16.19 -1.84 -2.90
N TYR A 19 17.31 -1.54 -2.24
CA TYR A 19 18.60 -1.36 -2.90
C TYR A 19 19.49 -2.58 -2.71
N ALA A 20 20.07 -3.07 -3.80
CA ALA A 20 21.07 -4.13 -3.80
C ALA A 20 22.14 -3.80 -4.84
N ALA A 21 23.35 -3.45 -4.44
CA ALA A 21 24.33 -2.74 -5.28
C ALA A 21 24.55 -3.30 -6.71
N LYS A 22 24.53 -4.62 -6.89
CA LYS A 22 24.72 -5.25 -8.22
C LYS A 22 23.42 -5.61 -8.93
N LEU A 23 22.34 -5.81 -8.17
CA LEU A 23 21.06 -6.29 -8.68
C LEU A 23 20.09 -5.12 -8.93
N PHE A 24 19.98 -4.23 -7.96
CA PHE A 24 19.11 -3.05 -7.94
C PHE A 24 19.90 -1.77 -7.59
N PRO A 25 20.87 -1.33 -8.42
CA PRO A 25 21.70 -0.15 -8.16
C PRO A 25 20.94 1.18 -8.15
N LYS A 26 19.67 1.19 -8.58
CA LYS A 26 18.78 2.37 -8.51
C LYS A 26 17.51 2.09 -7.70
N GLY A 27 17.54 1.01 -6.91
CA GLY A 27 16.34 0.45 -6.30
C GLY A 27 15.61 -0.52 -7.22
N ASP A 28 14.76 -1.34 -6.63
CA ASP A 28 13.89 -2.33 -7.28
C ASP A 28 12.62 -1.72 -7.90
N ARG A 29 12.54 -0.38 -7.96
CA ARG A 29 11.40 0.40 -8.44
C ARG A 29 10.11 0.10 -7.65
N GLY A 30 10.22 0.03 -6.33
CA GLY A 30 9.09 -0.26 -5.44
C GLY A 30 8.57 -1.68 -5.66
N ALA A 31 9.47 -2.66 -5.67
CA ALA A 31 9.18 -4.09 -5.89
C ALA A 31 8.77 -4.49 -7.32
N ASN A 32 8.83 -3.59 -8.30
CA ASN A 32 8.55 -3.92 -9.71
C ASN A 32 9.58 -4.89 -10.32
N LEU A 33 10.82 -4.91 -9.81
CA LEU A 33 11.89 -5.79 -10.30
C LEU A 33 11.96 -7.15 -9.59
N ILE A 34 10.96 -7.49 -8.78
CA ILE A 34 10.88 -8.76 -8.05
C ILE A 34 9.76 -9.59 -8.67
N PRO A 35 10.07 -10.62 -9.48
CA PRO A 35 9.05 -11.41 -10.17
C PRO A 35 8.25 -12.28 -9.20
N VAL A 36 6.96 -12.47 -9.48
CA VAL A 36 6.04 -13.33 -8.72
C VAL A 36 5.15 -14.08 -9.71
N GLY A 37 5.07 -15.41 -9.59
CA GLY A 37 4.32 -16.25 -10.54
C GLY A 37 4.85 -16.17 -11.97
N ASP A 38 3.99 -16.49 -12.94
CA ASP A 38 4.44 -16.72 -14.33
C ASP A 38 4.63 -15.43 -15.14
N ASP A 39 3.83 -14.38 -14.89
CA ASP A 39 3.86 -13.12 -15.66
C ASP A 39 3.52 -11.87 -14.80
N SER A 40 3.94 -11.85 -13.53
CA SER A 40 3.71 -10.72 -12.64
C SER A 40 4.95 -10.33 -11.84
N ASN A 41 4.83 -9.25 -11.09
CA ASN A 41 5.85 -8.78 -10.16
C ASN A 41 5.20 -8.41 -8.82
N LEU A 42 6.05 -8.22 -7.82
CA LEU A 42 5.59 -8.02 -6.46
C LEU A 42 4.83 -6.69 -6.30
N HIS A 43 5.20 -5.62 -7.02
CA HIS A 43 4.42 -4.38 -7.02
C HIS A 43 2.99 -4.59 -7.53
N ALA A 44 2.86 -5.20 -8.71
CA ALA A 44 1.57 -5.50 -9.32
C ALA A 44 0.72 -6.43 -8.45
N TYR A 45 1.35 -7.39 -7.77
CA TYR A 45 0.69 -8.24 -6.79
C TYR A 45 0.06 -7.39 -5.66
N TRP A 46 0.80 -6.45 -5.07
CA TRP A 46 0.27 -5.55 -4.04
C TRP A 46 -0.84 -4.61 -4.56
N ASP A 47 -0.73 -4.08 -5.78
CA ASP A 47 -1.79 -3.26 -6.39
C ASP A 47 -3.11 -4.03 -6.56
N SER A 48 -3.00 -5.33 -6.84
CA SER A 48 -4.16 -6.18 -7.13
C SER A 48 -4.95 -6.64 -5.90
N GLN A 49 -4.47 -6.38 -4.68
CA GLN A 49 -5.08 -6.94 -3.45
C GLN A 49 -6.51 -6.46 -3.18
N LEU A 50 -6.86 -5.30 -3.74
CA LEU A 50 -8.19 -4.73 -3.64
C LEU A 50 -9.12 -5.20 -4.78
N GLY A 51 -8.62 -6.07 -5.66
CA GLY A 51 -9.30 -6.62 -6.83
C GLY A 51 -8.94 -5.91 -8.14
N GLY A 52 -9.15 -6.60 -9.27
CA GLY A 52 -8.79 -6.12 -10.62
C GLY A 52 -9.98 -5.85 -11.55
N ARG A 53 -11.23 -5.93 -11.06
CA ARG A 53 -12.44 -5.69 -11.88
C ARG A 53 -13.30 -4.61 -11.24
N TYR A 54 -13.60 -3.56 -11.99
CA TYR A 54 -14.40 -2.41 -11.55
C TYR A 54 -15.82 -2.49 -12.11
N ASN A 55 -16.65 -3.40 -11.58
CA ASN A 55 -18.08 -3.37 -11.81
C ASN A 55 -18.82 -3.03 -10.50
N ALA A 56 -20.08 -2.61 -10.58
CA ALA A 56 -20.79 -2.11 -9.41
C ALA A 56 -20.89 -3.14 -8.26
N LEU A 57 -21.00 -4.42 -8.60
CA LEU A 57 -21.05 -5.53 -7.64
C LEU A 57 -19.70 -5.74 -6.94
N SER A 58 -18.59 -5.71 -7.70
CA SER A 58 -17.25 -5.84 -7.13
C SER A 58 -16.88 -4.64 -6.25
N ILE A 59 -17.31 -3.42 -6.60
CA ILE A 59 -17.10 -2.22 -5.79
C ILE A 59 -17.88 -2.29 -4.47
N SER A 60 -19.12 -2.77 -4.50
CA SER A 60 -19.96 -2.88 -3.29
C SER A 60 -19.42 -3.94 -2.33
N GLY A 61 -19.01 -5.11 -2.85
CA GLY A 61 -18.36 -6.15 -2.06
C GLY A 61 -17.02 -5.70 -1.46
N PHE A 62 -16.24 -4.97 -2.26
CA PHE A 62 -14.99 -4.36 -1.81
C PHE A 62 -15.20 -3.36 -0.67
N ALA A 63 -16.14 -2.42 -0.84
CA ALA A 63 -16.46 -1.45 0.20
C ALA A 63 -16.92 -2.13 1.50
N GLY A 64 -17.68 -3.22 1.39
CA GLY A 64 -18.05 -4.07 2.53
C GLY A 64 -16.84 -4.64 3.26
N ARG A 65 -15.89 -5.24 2.53
CA ARG A 65 -14.64 -5.78 3.10
C ARG A 65 -13.82 -4.70 3.81
N VAL A 66 -13.65 -3.53 3.19
CA VAL A 66 -12.91 -2.41 3.79
C VAL A 66 -13.59 -1.92 5.07
N ARG A 67 -14.93 -1.76 5.07
CA ARG A 67 -15.70 -1.33 6.27
C ARG A 67 -15.62 -2.31 7.44
N ASN A 68 -15.39 -3.59 7.15
CA ASN A 68 -15.27 -4.64 8.16
C ASN A 68 -13.85 -4.75 8.75
N THR A 69 -12.89 -3.96 8.28
CA THR A 69 -11.53 -3.94 8.86
C THR A 69 -11.52 -3.29 10.24
N ARG A 70 -10.57 -3.71 11.09
CA ARG A 70 -10.31 -3.05 12.38
C ARG A 70 -9.89 -1.60 12.16
N GLU A 71 -9.11 -1.36 11.11
CA GLU A 71 -8.58 -0.07 10.71
C GLU A 71 -9.71 0.89 10.36
N TRP A 72 -10.79 0.45 9.70
CA TRP A 72 -11.97 1.29 9.47
C TRP A 72 -12.56 1.83 10.77
N GLN A 73 -12.71 0.98 11.78
CA GLN A 73 -13.27 1.37 13.08
C GLN A 73 -12.36 2.35 13.84
N LEU A 74 -11.05 2.18 13.72
CA LEU A 74 -10.06 3.01 14.41
C LEU A 74 -9.72 4.32 13.65
N ALA A 75 -9.82 4.30 12.32
CA ALA A 75 -9.36 5.39 11.46
C ALA A 75 -10.14 6.69 11.70
N SER A 76 -11.43 6.60 12.00
CA SER A 76 -12.28 7.77 12.34
C SER A 76 -11.72 8.61 13.51
N LYS A 77 -11.06 7.97 14.47
CA LYS A 77 -10.36 8.64 15.59
C LYS A 77 -8.92 9.00 15.24
N ALA A 78 -8.26 8.18 14.42
CA ALA A 78 -6.87 8.43 14.04
C ALA A 78 -6.72 9.68 13.15
N VAL A 79 -7.73 10.03 12.34
CA VAL A 79 -7.72 11.21 11.47
C VAL A 79 -7.81 12.55 12.18
N THR A 80 -8.05 12.57 13.50
CA THR A 80 -8.08 13.81 14.30
C THR A 80 -6.72 14.18 14.91
N ARG A 81 -5.69 13.35 14.74
CA ARG A 81 -4.34 13.68 15.20
C ARG A 81 -3.77 14.85 14.40
N GLN A 82 -2.93 15.66 15.06
CA GLN A 82 -2.35 16.89 14.52
C GLN A 82 -1.63 16.71 13.17
N ASP A 83 -1.09 15.53 12.88
CA ASP A 83 -0.36 15.21 11.64
C ASP A 83 -1.08 14.19 10.74
N ALA A 84 -2.32 13.82 11.08
CA ALA A 84 -3.01 12.71 10.40
C ALA A 84 -3.30 12.97 8.92
N LEU A 85 -3.35 14.23 8.50
CA LEU A 85 -3.60 14.63 7.11
C LEU A 85 -2.30 14.98 6.35
N SER A 86 -1.13 14.78 6.98
CA SER A 86 0.16 15.04 6.35
C SER A 86 0.56 13.90 5.39
N PRO A 87 0.78 14.17 4.09
CA PRO A 87 1.27 13.16 3.15
C PRO A 87 2.59 12.50 3.60
N SER A 88 3.45 13.25 4.30
CA SER A 88 4.70 12.73 4.85
C SER A 88 4.46 11.67 5.92
N THR A 89 3.42 11.83 6.74
CA THR A 89 3.01 10.79 7.73
C THR A 89 2.53 9.53 7.02
N TRP A 90 1.74 9.67 5.96
CA TRP A 90 1.20 8.53 5.22
C TRP A 90 2.31 7.71 4.55
N LEU A 91 3.28 8.39 3.93
CA LEU A 91 4.44 7.76 3.31
C LEU A 91 5.35 7.07 4.33
N ARG A 92 5.54 7.64 5.53
CA ARG A 92 6.30 6.97 6.60
C ARG A 92 5.63 5.67 7.05
N GLU A 93 4.32 5.71 7.30
CA GLU A 93 3.55 4.51 7.64
C GLU A 93 3.62 3.44 6.53
N SER A 94 3.45 3.85 5.27
CA SER A 94 3.56 2.96 4.11
C SER A 94 4.97 2.36 4.00
N ARG A 95 6.02 3.13 4.28
CA ARG A 95 7.40 2.64 4.30
C ARG A 95 7.62 1.61 5.41
N GLU A 96 7.15 1.86 6.62
CA GLU A 96 7.24 0.91 7.75
C GLU A 96 6.54 -0.41 7.41
N LEU A 97 5.36 -0.33 6.79
CA LEU A 97 4.65 -1.51 6.31
C LEU A 97 5.38 -2.20 5.16
N GLY A 98 6.00 -1.43 4.25
CA GLY A 98 6.83 -1.97 3.17
C GLY A 98 8.00 -2.78 3.72
N GLN A 99 8.72 -2.25 4.70
CA GLN A 99 9.84 -2.94 5.35
C GLN A 99 9.40 -4.22 6.05
N ARG A 100 8.20 -4.25 6.64
CA ARG A 100 7.73 -5.39 7.45
C ARG A 100 7.00 -6.46 6.64
N TYR A 101 6.20 -6.06 5.65
CA TYR A 101 5.24 -6.94 4.97
C TYR A 101 5.49 -7.06 3.46
N VAL A 102 6.04 -6.05 2.78
CA VAL A 102 6.42 -6.19 1.36
C VAL A 102 7.73 -6.97 1.27
N TYR A 103 8.77 -6.47 1.94
CA TYR A 103 10.12 -7.01 1.93
C TYR A 103 10.35 -7.99 3.07
N THR A 104 9.51 -9.03 3.17
CA THR A 104 9.65 -10.08 4.18
C THR A 104 10.97 -10.85 4.00
N GLN A 105 11.33 -11.65 5.01
CA GLN A 105 12.54 -12.48 4.94
C GLN A 105 12.58 -13.37 3.69
N GLN A 106 11.43 -13.91 3.25
CA GLN A 106 11.32 -14.68 2.01
C GLN A 106 11.83 -13.87 0.79
N VAL A 107 11.44 -12.60 0.68
CA VAL A 107 11.84 -11.72 -0.42
C VAL A 107 13.31 -11.35 -0.31
N ILE A 108 13.77 -11.01 0.90
CA ILE A 108 15.17 -10.66 1.16
C ILE A 108 16.10 -11.84 0.81
N ASP A 109 15.75 -13.07 1.22
CA ASP A 109 16.56 -14.25 0.97
C ASP A 109 16.71 -14.54 -0.53
N ALA A 110 15.64 -14.35 -1.31
CA ALA A 110 15.68 -14.52 -2.75
C ALA A 110 16.55 -13.46 -3.45
N VAL A 111 16.44 -12.20 -3.01
CA VAL A 111 17.29 -11.11 -3.49
C VAL A 111 18.76 -11.38 -3.16
N GLU A 112 19.06 -11.83 -1.94
CA GLU A 112 20.41 -12.17 -1.51
C GLU A 112 20.96 -13.41 -2.23
N ALA A 113 20.13 -14.41 -2.51
CA ALA A 113 20.52 -15.56 -3.34
C ALA A 113 20.91 -15.11 -4.75
N ALA A 114 20.09 -14.28 -5.40
CA ALA A 114 20.39 -13.73 -6.72
C ALA A 114 21.69 -12.89 -6.70
N ARG A 115 21.86 -12.05 -5.67
CA ARG A 115 23.05 -11.22 -5.47
C ARG A 115 24.33 -12.06 -5.30
N ARG A 116 24.27 -13.14 -4.50
CA ARG A 116 25.41 -14.04 -4.26
C ARG A 116 25.79 -14.83 -5.51
N SER A 117 24.80 -15.29 -6.27
CA SER A 117 25.02 -16.02 -7.54
C SER A 117 25.47 -15.11 -8.68
N GLY A 118 25.41 -13.78 -8.50
CA GLY A 118 25.82 -12.81 -9.52
C GLY A 118 24.88 -12.72 -10.73
N VAL A 119 23.67 -13.29 -10.62
CA VAL A 119 22.65 -13.18 -11.65
C VAL A 119 22.03 -11.77 -11.65
N LYS A 120 21.44 -11.38 -12.80
CA LYS A 120 20.88 -10.03 -12.99
C LYS A 120 19.41 -9.92 -12.60
N THR A 121 18.76 -11.02 -12.26
CA THR A 121 17.33 -11.09 -11.94
C THR A 121 17.09 -12.00 -10.75
N VAL A 122 16.06 -11.71 -9.97
CA VAL A 122 15.56 -12.61 -8.92
C VAL A 122 14.75 -13.72 -9.58
N GLU A 123 14.85 -14.94 -9.06
CA GLU A 123 13.95 -16.03 -9.45
C GLU A 123 12.50 -15.67 -9.08
N SER A 124 11.53 -16.13 -9.88
CA SER A 124 10.13 -15.83 -9.59
C SER A 124 9.69 -16.41 -8.25
N LEU A 125 9.15 -15.56 -7.39
CA LEU A 125 8.72 -15.95 -6.06
C LEU A 125 7.36 -16.64 -6.11
N ARG A 126 7.26 -17.74 -5.35
CA ARG A 126 5.98 -18.29 -4.92
C ARG A 126 5.68 -17.82 -3.50
N LEU A 127 4.78 -16.85 -3.37
CA LEU A 127 4.41 -16.26 -2.08
C LEU A 127 3.71 -17.29 -1.19
N THR A 128 4.05 -17.30 0.10
CA THR A 128 3.42 -18.19 1.09
C THR A 128 1.98 -17.77 1.38
N ALA A 129 1.17 -18.68 1.93
CA ALA A 129 -0.20 -18.34 2.35
C ALA A 129 -0.23 -17.19 3.36
N ASP A 130 0.70 -17.18 4.32
CA ASP A 130 0.83 -16.11 5.32
C ASP A 130 1.15 -14.76 4.66
N TYR A 131 2.05 -14.74 3.67
CA TYR A 131 2.33 -13.52 2.91
C TYR A 131 1.08 -12.99 2.22
N GLN A 132 0.33 -13.89 1.56
CA GLN A 132 -0.88 -13.52 0.82
C GLN A 132 -1.95 -12.96 1.75
N GLN A 133 -2.16 -13.62 2.90
CA GLN A 133 -3.10 -13.16 3.93
C GLN A 133 -2.71 -11.80 4.51
N ASP A 134 -1.43 -11.60 4.82
CA ASP A 134 -0.93 -10.33 5.34
C ASP A 134 -1.05 -9.21 4.30
N ALA A 135 -0.70 -9.47 3.05
CA ALA A 135 -0.80 -8.49 1.98
C ALA A 135 -2.25 -8.05 1.75
N GLU A 136 -3.21 -8.97 1.74
CA GLU A 136 -4.63 -8.66 1.65
C GLU A 136 -5.09 -7.81 2.86
N ARG A 137 -4.80 -8.28 4.08
CA ARG A 137 -5.20 -7.62 5.33
C ARG A 137 -4.65 -6.20 5.43
N ILE A 138 -3.36 -6.01 5.14
CA ILE A 138 -2.71 -4.70 5.15
C ILE A 138 -3.32 -3.79 4.07
N SER A 139 -3.52 -4.30 2.86
CA SER A 139 -4.08 -3.49 1.76
C SER A 139 -5.49 -3.00 2.08
N LEU A 140 -6.35 -3.87 2.63
CA LEU A 140 -7.70 -3.48 3.08
C LEU A 140 -7.64 -2.42 4.18
N GLY A 141 -6.77 -2.59 5.18
CA GLY A 141 -6.61 -1.62 6.26
C GLY A 141 -6.09 -0.27 5.77
N ARG A 142 -5.16 -0.27 4.81
CA ARG A 142 -4.65 0.95 4.18
C ARG A 142 -5.70 1.66 3.34
N ALA A 143 -6.54 0.93 2.61
CA ALA A 143 -7.68 1.50 1.91
C ALA A 143 -8.67 2.16 2.89
N ALA A 144 -8.92 1.56 4.06
CA ALA A 144 -9.80 2.13 5.08
C ALA A 144 -9.26 3.46 5.63
N ILE A 145 -7.96 3.53 5.92
CA ILE A 145 -7.30 4.74 6.43
C ILE A 145 -7.26 5.83 5.34
N ALA A 146 -6.93 5.47 4.11
CA ALA A 146 -6.93 6.37 2.96
C ALA A 146 -8.31 7.02 2.75
N ALA A 147 -9.38 6.22 2.81
CA ALA A 147 -10.75 6.70 2.67
C ALA A 147 -11.12 7.74 3.75
N HIS A 148 -10.77 7.49 5.02
CA HIS A 148 -11.04 8.44 6.10
C HIS A 148 -10.24 9.74 5.96
N ARG A 149 -8.96 9.65 5.59
CA ARG A 149 -8.11 10.84 5.38
C ARG A 149 -8.59 11.67 4.19
N LEU A 150 -8.94 11.02 3.09
CA LEU A 150 -9.53 11.69 1.93
C LEU A 150 -10.85 12.38 2.31
N ALA A 151 -11.74 11.70 3.03
CA ALA A 151 -13.00 12.28 3.47
C ALA A 151 -12.80 13.49 4.39
N ALA A 152 -11.80 13.46 5.27
CA ALA A 152 -11.46 14.59 6.13
C ALA A 152 -10.95 15.80 5.34
N ILE A 153 -10.09 15.59 4.34
CA ILE A 153 -9.59 16.64 3.45
C ILE A 153 -10.75 17.24 2.62
N LEU A 154 -11.58 16.39 2.02
CA LEU A 154 -12.73 16.88 1.25
C LEU A 154 -13.70 17.66 2.14
N LYS A 155 -13.88 17.26 3.41
CA LYS A 155 -14.73 17.99 4.35
C LYS A 155 -14.14 19.36 4.73
N SER A 156 -12.82 19.48 4.93
CA SER A 156 -12.20 20.77 5.23
C SER A 156 -12.30 21.74 4.07
N ASP A 157 -12.23 21.23 2.83
CA ASP A 157 -12.15 22.05 1.63
C ASP A 157 -13.53 22.38 1.04
N LEU A 158 -14.53 21.52 1.26
CA LEU A 158 -15.89 21.65 0.71
C LEU A 158 -16.92 22.24 1.68
N VAL A 159 -16.57 22.47 2.95
CA VAL A 159 -17.45 23.20 3.87
C VAL A 159 -17.00 24.66 3.92
N PRO A 160 -17.64 25.59 3.17
CA PRO A 160 -17.40 27.00 3.41
C PRO A 160 -17.84 27.33 4.83
N GLY A 161 -17.04 28.14 5.53
CA GLY A 161 -17.45 28.73 6.80
C GLY A 161 -18.74 29.52 6.60
N ILE A 162 -19.88 28.92 6.93
CA ILE A 162 -21.10 29.68 7.17
C ILE A 162 -20.90 30.37 8.51
N SER A 163 -20.23 31.53 8.47
CA SER A 163 -20.30 32.50 9.55
C SER A 163 -21.67 33.16 9.43
N VAL A 164 -22.67 32.60 10.12
CA VAL A 164 -23.86 33.38 10.45
C VAL A 164 -23.39 34.36 11.52
N ARG A 165 -23.10 35.60 11.11
CA ARG A 165 -22.98 36.70 12.06
C ARG A 165 -24.36 36.86 12.71
N GLN A 166 -24.39 36.76 14.04
CA GLN A 166 -25.52 37.16 14.88
C GLN A 166 -25.74 38.67 14.79
#